data_AF-A0AAW7BNQ0-F1
#
_entry.id   AF-A0AAW7BNQ0-F1
#
_cell.length_a   1.000
_cell.length_b   1.000
_cell.length_c   1.000
_cell.angle_alpha   90.00
_cell.angle_beta   90.00
_cell.angle_gamma   90.00
#
_symmetry.space_group_name_H-M   'P 1'
#
loop_
_entity.id
_entity.type
_entity.pdbx_description
1 polymer ?
#
loop_
_entity_poly.entity_id
_entity_poly.type
_entity_poly.pdbx_seq_one_letter_code
_entity_poly.pdbx_strand_id
1 'polypeptide(L)'
;MEVVAEMQSWGLENPEAVSELLRGGFLRGRLSDMGFLLNGRLKLGALSEFIVNRIDRCGSKYEYGFAAKGLGWVFDILRHRRRIIQPFRFYLLCWVLEATSEELRRFEARGAEITKMGQVPLSSMPKNISPDKLERIRKSFSDDSFTRCHDREGYHWLYANDRVWLHDYVAARPRQKKAFQRVDWYARDEILSQELIAAKTALDRVLEKPIKVTKTELLRRVTDSFGIARNPGRLPRSNELIHEFVESDHDFQLRNLHWVLGKRSDLIGCALSVILRACGIRVIKVTEYEVEAIMNELWKDDWHALKS
;
A
#
# COMPACT_ATOMS: atom_id res chain seq x y z
N MET A 1 -12.37 -32.77 2.08
CA MET A 1 -11.24 -32.22 1.28
C MET A 1 -11.14 -32.85 -0.09
N GLU A 2 -11.45 -34.14 -0.24
CA GLU A 2 -11.63 -34.82 -1.52
C GLU A 2 -12.54 -34.03 -2.49
N VAL A 3 -13.64 -33.46 -1.98
CA VAL A 3 -14.56 -32.63 -2.77
C VAL A 3 -13.91 -31.36 -3.36
N VAL A 4 -13.04 -30.66 -2.61
CA VAL A 4 -12.37 -29.44 -3.13
C VAL A 4 -11.33 -29.82 -4.19
N ALA A 5 -10.60 -30.92 -3.97
CA ALA A 5 -9.66 -31.44 -4.95
C ALA A 5 -10.38 -31.90 -6.23
N GLU A 6 -11.53 -32.57 -6.10
CA GLU A 6 -12.38 -32.96 -7.24
C GLU A 6 -12.86 -31.75 -8.04
N MET A 7 -13.31 -30.69 -7.35
CA MET A 7 -13.71 -29.44 -7.99
C MET A 7 -12.54 -28.78 -8.74
N GLN A 8 -11.32 -28.83 -8.16
CA GLN A 8 -10.13 -28.30 -8.81
C GLN A 8 -9.75 -29.08 -10.07
N SER A 9 -9.74 -30.41 -9.99
CA SER A 9 -9.45 -31.28 -11.14
C SER A 9 -10.44 -31.04 -12.28
N TRP A 10 -11.74 -31.02 -11.96
CA TRP A 10 -12.77 -30.70 -12.95
C TRP A 10 -12.57 -29.31 -13.57
N GLY A 11 -12.23 -28.31 -12.74
CA GLY A 11 -12.02 -26.94 -13.21
C GLY A 11 -10.81 -26.75 -14.11
N LEU A 12 -9.77 -27.58 -13.93
CA LEU A 12 -8.60 -27.59 -14.82
C LEU A 12 -8.94 -28.23 -16.17
N GLU A 13 -9.80 -29.25 -16.17
CA GLU A 13 -10.27 -29.93 -17.38
C GLU A 13 -11.30 -29.11 -18.17
N ASN A 14 -12.03 -28.19 -17.51
CA ASN A 14 -13.15 -27.45 -18.10
C ASN A 14 -13.01 -25.92 -17.93
N PRO A 15 -11.99 -25.28 -18.54
CA PRO A 15 -11.70 -23.85 -18.32
C PRO A 15 -12.80 -22.90 -18.81
N GLU A 16 -13.55 -23.27 -19.86
CA GLU A 16 -14.67 -22.46 -20.37
C GLU A 16 -15.83 -22.40 -19.38
N ALA A 17 -16.25 -23.55 -18.83
CA ALA A 17 -17.28 -23.63 -17.80
C ALA A 17 -16.89 -22.85 -16.52
N VAL A 18 -15.61 -22.87 -16.14
CA VAL A 18 -15.10 -22.05 -15.03
C VAL A 18 -15.16 -20.55 -15.35
N SER A 19 -14.88 -20.17 -16.59
CA SER A 19 -15.04 -18.79 -17.06
C SER A 19 -16.50 -18.33 -16.95
N GLU A 20 -17.44 -19.20 -17.30
CA GLU A 20 -18.87 -18.94 -17.16
C GLU A 20 -19.32 -18.85 -15.71
N LEU A 21 -18.83 -19.71 -14.81
CA LEU A 21 -19.08 -19.61 -13.37
C LEU A 21 -18.67 -18.24 -12.81
N LEU A 22 -17.50 -17.75 -13.23
CA LEU A 22 -16.97 -16.44 -12.80
C LEU A 22 -17.76 -15.28 -13.41
N ARG A 23 -18.02 -15.29 -14.72
CA ARG A 23 -18.74 -14.22 -15.42
C ARG A 23 -20.23 -14.17 -15.06
N GLY A 24 -20.85 -15.34 -14.90
CA GLY A 24 -22.26 -15.53 -14.56
C GLY A 24 -22.57 -15.25 -13.08
N GLY A 25 -21.56 -14.96 -12.26
CA GLY A 25 -21.76 -14.53 -10.88
C GLY A 25 -22.28 -15.62 -9.96
N PHE A 26 -21.86 -16.87 -10.15
CA PHE A 26 -22.26 -18.03 -9.34
C PHE A 26 -22.19 -17.76 -7.83
N LEU A 27 -21.03 -17.26 -7.35
CA LEU A 27 -20.81 -16.93 -5.93
C LEU A 27 -21.80 -15.87 -5.42
N ARG A 28 -22.19 -14.91 -6.27
CA ARG A 28 -23.15 -13.86 -5.90
C ARG A 28 -24.56 -14.44 -5.77
N GLY A 29 -24.95 -15.33 -6.68
CA GLY A 29 -26.20 -16.10 -6.57
C GLY A 29 -26.23 -16.88 -5.26
N ARG A 30 -25.18 -17.66 -4.98
CA ARG A 30 -25.09 -18.46 -3.75
C ARG A 30 -25.16 -17.61 -2.48
N LEU A 31 -24.46 -16.47 -2.44
CA LEU A 31 -24.54 -15.53 -1.32
C LEU A 31 -25.93 -14.91 -1.16
N SER A 32 -26.70 -14.76 -2.24
CA SER A 32 -28.09 -14.34 -2.21
C SER A 32 -28.98 -15.42 -1.61
N ASP A 33 -28.84 -16.66 -2.06
CA ASP A 33 -29.63 -17.81 -1.60
C ASP A 33 -29.42 -18.07 -0.11
N MET A 34 -28.17 -17.89 0.36
CA MET A 34 -27.81 -18.00 1.78
C MET A 34 -28.16 -16.75 2.61
N GLY A 35 -28.80 -15.73 2.02
CA GLY A 35 -29.26 -14.54 2.75
C GLY A 35 -28.15 -13.56 3.19
N PHE A 36 -26.94 -13.70 2.65
CA PHE A 36 -25.81 -12.80 2.93
C PHE A 36 -25.85 -11.51 2.13
N LEU A 37 -26.74 -11.41 1.13
CA LEU A 37 -27.00 -10.18 0.38
C LEU A 37 -28.32 -9.53 0.82
N LEU A 38 -28.27 -8.24 1.16
CA LEU A 38 -29.46 -7.41 1.38
C LEU A 38 -29.37 -6.18 0.47
N ASN A 39 -30.31 -6.04 -0.46
CA ASN A 39 -30.33 -4.95 -1.45
C ASN A 39 -28.98 -4.82 -2.22
N GLY A 40 -28.37 -5.96 -2.55
CA GLY A 40 -27.06 -6.01 -3.23
C GLY A 40 -25.86 -5.66 -2.37
N ARG A 41 -26.04 -5.37 -1.07
CA ARG A 41 -24.96 -5.17 -0.10
C ARG A 41 -24.67 -6.46 0.65
N LEU A 42 -23.39 -6.75 0.81
CA LEU A 42 -22.91 -7.93 1.52
C LEU A 42 -22.95 -7.69 3.04
N LYS A 43 -23.62 -8.58 3.79
CA LYS A 43 -23.60 -8.60 5.25
C LYS A 43 -22.25 -9.15 5.73
N LEU A 44 -21.23 -8.30 5.72
CA LEU A 44 -19.84 -8.69 5.97
C LEU A 44 -19.63 -9.39 7.31
N GLY A 45 -20.28 -8.90 8.38
CA GLY A 45 -20.17 -9.50 9.72
C GLY A 45 -20.71 -10.93 9.76
N ALA A 46 -21.96 -11.12 9.30
CA ALA A 46 -22.61 -12.42 9.27
C ALA A 46 -21.89 -13.44 8.38
N LEU A 47 -21.39 -13.00 7.20
CA LEU A 47 -20.60 -13.86 6.33
C LEU A 47 -19.27 -14.25 7.00
N SER A 48 -18.61 -13.30 7.66
CA SER A 48 -17.33 -13.56 8.31
C SER A 48 -17.46 -14.57 9.44
N GLU A 49 -18.48 -14.39 10.29
CA GLU A 49 -18.79 -15.30 11.39
C GLU A 49 -19.13 -16.70 10.87
N PHE A 50 -19.94 -16.79 9.81
CA PHE A 50 -20.27 -18.07 9.16
C PHE A 50 -19.02 -18.80 8.64
N ILE A 51 -18.13 -18.10 7.93
CA ILE A 51 -16.93 -18.70 7.35
C ILE A 51 -15.96 -19.15 8.46
N VAL A 52 -15.74 -18.32 9.48
CA VAL A 52 -14.86 -18.66 10.61
C VAL A 52 -15.38 -19.89 11.34
N ASN A 53 -16.67 -19.90 11.71
CA ASN A 53 -17.29 -21.03 12.39
C ASN A 53 -17.19 -22.32 11.57
N ARG A 54 -17.31 -22.23 10.24
CA ARG A 54 -17.21 -23.40 9.37
C ARG A 54 -15.77 -23.92 9.26
N ILE A 55 -14.80 -23.02 9.08
CA ILE A 55 -13.38 -23.39 8.99
C ILE A 55 -12.90 -24.00 10.32
N ASP A 56 -13.30 -23.43 11.46
CA ASP A 56 -12.93 -23.95 12.79
C ASP A 56 -13.48 -25.36 13.05
N ARG A 57 -14.70 -25.64 12.58
CA ARG A 57 -15.30 -27.00 12.65
C ARG A 57 -14.58 -28.03 11.79
N CYS A 58 -13.74 -27.61 10.84
CA CYS A 58 -13.01 -28.53 9.95
C CYS A 58 -11.72 -29.09 10.57
N GLY A 59 -11.37 -28.71 11.80
CA GLY A 59 -10.39 -29.42 12.63
C GLY A 59 -8.91 -29.33 12.21
N SER A 60 -8.59 -28.80 11.02
CA SER A 60 -7.22 -28.72 10.54
C SER A 60 -6.64 -27.31 10.63
N LYS A 61 -6.15 -26.96 11.84
CA LYS A 61 -5.34 -25.74 12.07
C LYS A 61 -4.07 -25.72 11.20
N TYR A 62 -3.60 -26.88 10.74
CA TYR A 62 -2.33 -27.05 10.03
C TYR A 62 -2.48 -26.96 8.49
N GLU A 63 -3.58 -27.42 7.89
CA GLU A 63 -3.76 -27.37 6.43
C GLU A 63 -4.25 -26.01 5.92
N TYR A 64 -4.97 -25.25 6.74
CA TYR A 64 -5.60 -23.97 6.33
C TYR A 64 -5.08 -22.76 7.08
N GLY A 65 -3.82 -22.79 7.53
CA GLY A 65 -3.20 -21.67 8.26
C GLY A 65 -3.32 -20.31 7.54
N PHE A 66 -3.47 -20.29 6.20
CA PHE A 66 -3.72 -19.05 5.45
C PHE A 66 -5.18 -18.56 5.53
N ALA A 67 -6.16 -19.46 5.64
CA ALA A 67 -7.58 -19.11 5.77
C ALA A 67 -7.94 -18.72 7.22
N ALA A 68 -7.26 -19.34 8.19
CA ALA A 68 -7.34 -19.00 9.61
C ALA A 68 -6.67 -17.66 9.97
N LYS A 69 -5.66 -17.21 9.19
CA LYS A 69 -4.97 -15.91 9.40
C LYS A 69 -5.79 -14.68 8.99
N GLY A 70 -6.97 -14.85 8.40
CA GLY A 70 -7.92 -13.77 8.11
C GLY A 70 -8.68 -13.93 6.79
N LEU A 71 -9.85 -13.30 6.71
CA LEU A 71 -10.79 -13.43 5.59
C LEU A 71 -10.51 -12.49 4.39
N GLY A 72 -9.35 -11.84 4.35
CA GLY A 72 -8.98 -10.90 3.27
C GLY A 72 -9.09 -11.50 1.87
N TRP A 73 -8.73 -12.79 1.76
CA TRP A 73 -8.75 -13.53 0.51
C TRP A 73 -10.18 -13.78 -0.02
N VAL A 74 -11.17 -13.90 0.85
CA VAL A 74 -12.59 -14.05 0.46
C VAL A 74 -13.05 -12.76 -0.23
N PHE A 75 -12.69 -11.61 0.34
CA PHE A 75 -13.04 -10.32 -0.24
C PHE A 75 -12.31 -10.03 -1.56
N ASP A 76 -11.08 -10.51 -1.71
CA ASP A 76 -10.37 -10.43 -2.98
C ASP A 76 -11.11 -11.20 -4.09
N ILE A 77 -11.65 -12.38 -3.78
CA ILE A 77 -12.47 -13.17 -4.73
C ILE A 77 -13.77 -12.44 -5.06
N LEU A 78 -14.51 -11.99 -4.03
CA LEU A 78 -15.84 -11.40 -4.23
C LEU A 78 -15.81 -10.02 -4.90
N ARG A 79 -14.73 -9.26 -4.78
CA ARG A 79 -14.63 -7.90 -5.33
C ARG A 79 -14.11 -7.80 -6.76
N HIS A 80 -13.77 -8.93 -7.40
CA HIS A 80 -13.32 -9.02 -8.81
C HIS A 80 -12.42 -7.83 -9.22
N ARG A 81 -11.43 -7.51 -8.38
CA ARG A 81 -10.34 -6.62 -8.79
C ARG A 81 -9.41 -7.44 -9.66
N ARG A 82 -8.84 -6.85 -10.73
CA ARG A 82 -7.91 -7.42 -11.73
C ARG A 82 -6.66 -8.09 -11.12
N ARG A 83 -6.83 -9.09 -10.27
CA ARG A 83 -5.82 -9.88 -9.57
C ARG A 83 -6.03 -11.32 -9.96
N ILE A 84 -4.93 -12.05 -10.09
CA ILE A 84 -4.94 -13.49 -10.33
C ILE A 84 -5.56 -14.16 -9.10
N ILE A 85 -6.72 -14.78 -9.27
CA ILE A 85 -7.38 -15.57 -8.22
C ILE A 85 -6.77 -16.97 -8.26
N GLN A 86 -6.19 -17.40 -7.14
CA GLN A 86 -5.69 -18.77 -6.99
C GLN A 86 -6.86 -19.77 -7.04
N PRO A 87 -6.86 -20.76 -7.96
CA PRO A 87 -8.00 -21.68 -8.15
C PRO A 87 -8.44 -22.37 -6.86
N PHE A 88 -7.48 -22.81 -6.04
CA PHE A 88 -7.76 -23.43 -4.74
C PHE A 88 -8.65 -22.56 -3.85
N ARG A 89 -8.39 -21.25 -3.79
CA ARG A 89 -9.17 -20.33 -2.95
C ARG A 89 -10.60 -20.18 -3.46
N PHE A 90 -10.78 -20.18 -4.78
CA PHE A 90 -12.11 -20.11 -5.37
C PHE A 90 -12.95 -21.35 -4.99
N TYR A 91 -12.43 -22.56 -5.20
CA TYR A 91 -13.16 -23.79 -4.88
C TYR A 91 -13.33 -24.02 -3.38
N LEU A 92 -12.34 -23.61 -2.57
CA LEU A 92 -12.49 -23.60 -1.12
C LEU A 92 -13.66 -22.69 -0.69
N LEU A 93 -13.80 -21.50 -1.28
CA LEU A 93 -14.92 -20.62 -0.99
C LEU A 93 -16.26 -21.22 -1.44
N CYS A 94 -16.31 -21.84 -2.63
CA CYS A 94 -17.49 -22.56 -3.10
C CYS A 94 -17.92 -23.62 -2.08
N TRP A 95 -16.99 -24.46 -1.64
CA TRP A 95 -17.26 -25.50 -0.65
C TRP A 95 -17.67 -24.95 0.73
N VAL A 96 -17.05 -23.85 1.17
CA VAL A 96 -17.44 -23.14 2.41
C VAL A 96 -18.87 -22.60 2.30
N LEU A 97 -19.29 -22.15 1.12
CA LEU A 97 -20.65 -21.69 0.83
C LEU A 97 -21.60 -22.85 0.43
N GLU A 98 -21.27 -24.07 0.83
CA GLU A 98 -22.10 -25.28 0.62
C GLU A 98 -22.30 -25.66 -0.85
N ALA A 99 -21.51 -25.13 -1.77
CA ALA A 99 -21.60 -25.55 -3.16
C ALA A 99 -21.04 -26.97 -3.34
N THR A 100 -21.73 -27.77 -4.14
CA THR A 100 -21.33 -29.12 -4.55
C THR A 100 -20.67 -29.12 -5.92
N SER A 101 -19.90 -30.16 -6.23
CA SER A 101 -19.27 -30.31 -7.56
C SER A 101 -20.33 -30.42 -8.66
N GLU A 102 -21.48 -31.02 -8.39
CA GLU A 102 -22.60 -31.08 -9.32
C GLU A 102 -23.25 -29.71 -9.59
N GLU A 103 -23.43 -28.88 -8.56
CA GLU A 103 -23.96 -27.52 -8.74
C GLU A 103 -23.02 -26.64 -9.58
N LEU A 104 -21.70 -26.83 -9.46
CA LEU A 104 -20.73 -26.15 -10.31
C LEU A 104 -20.81 -26.61 -11.77
N ARG A 105 -20.98 -27.92 -11.99
CA ARG A 105 -21.08 -28.53 -13.33
C ARG A 105 -22.38 -28.18 -14.06
N ARG A 106 -23.49 -28.06 -13.32
CA ARG A 106 -24.82 -27.73 -13.87
C ARG A 106 -25.09 -26.23 -13.94
N PHE A 107 -24.14 -25.40 -13.52
CA PHE A 107 -24.33 -23.96 -13.61
C PHE A 107 -24.28 -23.50 -15.06
N GLU A 108 -25.45 -23.26 -15.62
CA GLU A 108 -25.59 -22.46 -16.82
C GLU A 108 -25.77 -21.01 -16.38
N ALA A 109 -25.01 -20.09 -16.99
CA ALA A 109 -25.21 -18.67 -16.79
C ALA A 109 -26.61 -18.32 -17.33
N ARG A 110 -27.64 -18.40 -16.48
CA ARG A 110 -29.00 -17.93 -16.77
C ARG A 110 -28.92 -16.45 -17.05
N GLY A 111 -28.65 -16.11 -18.31
CA GLY A 111 -28.40 -14.77 -18.85
C GLY A 111 -28.42 -13.74 -17.76
N ALA A 112 -27.42 -13.80 -16.88
CA ALA A 112 -27.38 -12.90 -15.75
C ALA A 112 -26.96 -11.64 -16.46
N GLU A 113 -27.95 -10.82 -16.82
CA GLU A 113 -27.76 -9.41 -17.02
C GLU A 113 -26.74 -9.05 -15.98
N ILE A 114 -25.52 -8.76 -16.45
CA ILE A 114 -24.54 -8.09 -15.64
C ILE A 114 -25.27 -6.79 -15.38
N THR A 115 -26.07 -6.76 -14.31
CA THR A 115 -26.67 -5.56 -13.79
C THR A 115 -25.43 -4.81 -13.39
N LYS A 116 -24.94 -3.97 -14.33
CA LYS A 116 -23.99 -2.92 -14.07
C LYS A 116 -24.51 -2.33 -12.77
N MET A 117 -23.79 -2.59 -11.67
CA MET A 117 -24.17 -2.10 -10.35
C MET A 117 -24.40 -0.61 -10.51
N GLY A 118 -25.69 -0.20 -10.53
CA GLY A 118 -26.08 1.18 -10.80
C GLY A 118 -27.19 1.46 -11.81
N GLN A 119 -27.73 0.49 -12.57
CA GLN A 119 -28.95 0.72 -13.36
C GLN A 119 -30.15 0.01 -12.73
N VAL A 120 -30.71 0.63 -11.68
CA VAL A 120 -32.14 0.46 -11.39
C VAL A 120 -32.87 1.03 -12.60
N PRO A 121 -33.95 0.39 -13.10
CA PRO A 121 -34.77 0.98 -14.16
C PRO A 121 -35.09 2.44 -13.83
N LEU A 122 -34.95 3.36 -14.80
CA LEU A 122 -35.43 4.74 -14.69
C LEU A 122 -36.97 4.74 -14.67
N SER A 123 -37.57 4.13 -13.66
CA SER A 123 -39.02 4.02 -13.52
C SER A 123 -39.41 3.94 -12.05
N SER A 124 -38.97 4.92 -11.26
CA SER A 124 -39.68 5.27 -10.03
C SER A 124 -40.11 6.73 -10.11
N MET A 125 -41.28 6.97 -10.70
CA MET A 125 -42.02 8.18 -10.37
C MET A 125 -42.29 8.14 -8.87
N PRO A 126 -42.13 9.25 -8.14
CA PRO A 126 -42.38 9.30 -6.70
C PRO A 126 -43.83 8.88 -6.43
N LYS A 127 -44.03 7.73 -5.78
CA LYS A 127 -45.36 7.31 -5.34
C LYS A 127 -45.78 8.23 -4.19
N ASN A 128 -46.78 9.07 -4.44
CA ASN A 128 -47.56 9.78 -3.42
C ASN A 128 -46.81 10.89 -2.64
N ILE A 129 -46.12 11.80 -3.34
CA ILE A 129 -45.44 12.95 -2.72
C ILE A 129 -46.08 14.26 -3.20
N SER A 130 -46.37 15.17 -2.28
CA SER A 130 -46.87 16.51 -2.61
C SER A 130 -45.87 17.25 -3.53
N PRO A 131 -46.33 17.85 -4.64
CA PRO A 131 -45.48 18.55 -5.60
C PRO A 131 -44.66 19.67 -4.93
N ASP A 132 -45.21 20.34 -3.92
CA ASP A 132 -44.52 21.41 -3.18
C ASP A 132 -43.29 20.90 -2.43
N LYS A 133 -43.37 19.69 -1.87
CA LYS A 133 -42.25 19.07 -1.15
C LYS A 133 -41.15 18.66 -2.12
N LEU A 134 -41.52 18.13 -3.28
CA LEU A 134 -40.59 17.73 -4.32
C LEU A 134 -39.78 18.93 -4.84
N GLU A 135 -40.47 20.04 -5.11
CA GLU A 135 -39.83 21.25 -5.63
C GLU A 135 -38.87 21.88 -4.63
N ARG A 136 -39.21 21.88 -3.33
CA ARG A 136 -38.30 22.33 -2.26
C ARG A 136 -37.01 21.54 -2.24
N ILE A 137 -37.07 20.22 -2.36
CA ILE A 137 -35.88 19.35 -2.32
C ILE A 137 -35.02 19.53 -3.57
N ARG A 138 -35.64 19.67 -4.74
CA ARG A 138 -34.94 19.98 -6.00
C ARG A 138 -34.23 21.33 -5.93
N LYS A 139 -34.87 22.33 -5.32
CA LYS A 139 -34.30 23.66 -5.11
C LYS A 139 -33.11 23.62 -4.15
N SER A 140 -33.26 23.00 -2.97
CA SER A 140 -32.15 22.81 -2.02
C SER A 140 -30.95 22.12 -2.66
N PHE A 141 -31.17 21.05 -3.43
CA PHE A 141 -30.09 20.35 -4.14
C PHE A 141 -29.41 21.21 -5.21
N SER A 142 -30.17 22.11 -5.84
CA SER A 142 -29.69 22.98 -6.91
C SER A 142 -28.91 24.19 -6.41
N ASP A 143 -29.36 24.77 -5.30
CA ASP A 143 -28.77 25.95 -4.66
C ASP A 143 -27.49 25.59 -3.87
N ASP A 144 -27.30 24.30 -3.54
CA ASP A 144 -26.14 23.82 -2.80
C ASP A 144 -24.81 23.92 -3.60
N SER A 145 -23.79 24.43 -2.92
CA SER A 145 -22.44 24.69 -3.44
C SER A 145 -21.47 23.52 -3.31
N PHE A 146 -21.85 22.39 -2.72
CA PHE A 146 -20.91 21.25 -2.57
C PHE A 146 -20.37 20.74 -3.92
N THR A 147 -19.05 20.46 -3.92
CA THR A 147 -18.29 20.07 -5.12
C THR A 147 -18.57 18.63 -5.57
N ARG A 148 -19.00 17.74 -4.66
CA ARG A 148 -19.38 16.38 -4.99
C ARG A 148 -20.90 16.28 -4.97
N CYS A 149 -21.45 15.65 -6.00
CA CYS A 149 -22.90 15.48 -6.16
C CYS A 149 -23.55 14.74 -4.97
N HIS A 150 -22.87 13.75 -4.37
CA HIS A 150 -23.41 12.98 -3.24
C HIS A 150 -23.39 13.72 -1.90
N ASP A 151 -22.63 14.81 -1.80
CA ASP A 151 -22.53 15.61 -0.58
C ASP A 151 -23.62 16.69 -0.53
N ARG A 152 -24.34 16.93 -1.63
CA ARG A 152 -25.39 17.94 -1.72
C ARG A 152 -26.64 17.58 -0.94
N GLU A 153 -27.26 18.59 -0.34
CA GLU A 153 -28.51 18.46 0.38
C GLU A 153 -29.60 17.86 -0.51
N GLY A 154 -30.34 16.87 0.03
CA GLY A 154 -31.40 16.20 -0.71
C GLY A 154 -30.94 15.12 -1.69
N TYR A 155 -29.62 14.93 -1.92
CA TYR A 155 -29.11 13.91 -2.86
C TYR A 155 -29.66 12.51 -2.58
N HIS A 156 -29.53 12.04 -1.34
CA HIS A 156 -29.97 10.68 -0.94
C HIS A 156 -31.48 10.51 -1.14
N TRP A 157 -32.25 11.56 -0.89
CA TRP A 157 -33.70 11.54 -1.06
C TRP A 157 -34.07 11.50 -2.55
N LEU A 158 -33.48 12.37 -3.37
CA LEU A 158 -33.70 12.42 -4.83
C LEU A 158 -33.25 11.12 -5.50
N TYR A 159 -32.13 10.54 -5.05
CA TYR A 159 -31.66 9.25 -5.57
C TYR A 159 -32.65 8.10 -5.33
N ALA A 160 -33.38 8.14 -4.21
CA ALA A 160 -34.36 7.13 -3.83
C ALA A 160 -35.76 7.38 -4.40
N ASN A 161 -36.15 8.66 -4.62
CA ASN A 161 -37.53 9.04 -4.92
C ASN A 161 -37.73 9.73 -6.28
N ASP A 162 -36.70 10.35 -6.85
CA ASP A 162 -36.76 11.12 -8.11
C ASP A 162 -35.45 11.00 -8.90
N ARG A 163 -35.10 9.75 -9.21
CA ARG A 163 -33.83 9.38 -9.81
C ARG A 163 -33.69 9.87 -11.25
N VAL A 164 -34.81 9.98 -11.97
CA VAL A 164 -34.85 10.48 -13.36
C VAL A 164 -34.42 11.95 -13.37
N TRP A 165 -35.06 12.79 -12.55
CA TRP A 165 -34.69 14.20 -12.44
C TRP A 165 -33.23 14.38 -12.01
N LEU A 166 -32.77 13.62 -11.01
CA LEU A 166 -31.39 13.70 -10.53
C LEU A 166 -30.37 13.32 -11.61
N HIS A 167 -30.68 12.27 -12.38
CA HIS A 167 -29.84 11.85 -13.50
C HIS A 167 -29.73 12.94 -14.56
N ASP A 168 -30.86 13.49 -14.99
CA ASP A 168 -30.91 14.49 -16.07
C ASP A 168 -30.27 15.81 -15.63
N TYR A 169 -30.49 16.23 -14.38
CA TYR A 169 -29.84 17.39 -13.78
C TYR A 169 -28.30 17.26 -13.76
N VAL A 170 -27.78 16.10 -13.35
CA VAL A 170 -26.33 15.85 -13.30
C VAL A 170 -25.73 15.71 -14.70
N ALA A 171 -26.45 15.08 -15.63
CA ALA A 171 -26.03 14.94 -17.02
C ALA A 171 -25.93 16.31 -17.73
N ALA A 172 -26.87 17.22 -17.46
CA ALA A 172 -26.85 18.59 -17.97
C ALA A 172 -25.73 19.46 -17.38
N ARG A 173 -25.11 19.03 -16.26
CA ARG A 173 -24.05 19.78 -15.56
C ARG A 173 -22.80 18.91 -15.37
N PRO A 174 -22.09 18.55 -16.46
CA PRO A 174 -20.91 17.70 -16.36
C PRO A 174 -19.85 18.38 -15.50
N ARG A 175 -19.37 17.66 -14.47
CA ARG A 175 -18.30 18.14 -13.60
C ARG A 175 -17.07 18.40 -14.46
N GLN A 176 -16.63 19.65 -14.51
CA GLN A 176 -15.32 19.99 -15.06
C GLN A 176 -14.26 19.22 -14.26
N LYS A 177 -13.60 18.25 -14.90
CA LYS A 177 -12.46 17.58 -14.28
C LYS A 177 -11.40 18.66 -14.09
N LYS A 178 -11.08 18.99 -12.83
CA LYS A 178 -9.88 19.79 -12.55
C LYS A 178 -8.72 19.08 -13.24
N ALA A 179 -8.11 19.74 -14.21
CA ALA A 179 -6.87 19.25 -14.79
C ALA A 179 -5.85 19.25 -13.65
N PHE A 180 -5.51 18.06 -13.14
CA PHE A 180 -4.36 17.95 -12.27
C PHE A 180 -3.16 18.36 -13.11
N GLN A 181 -2.44 19.39 -12.67
CA GLN A 181 -1.18 19.78 -13.28
C GLN A 181 -0.29 18.53 -13.29
N ARG A 182 0.14 18.10 -14.47
CA ARG A 182 1.05 16.96 -14.59
C ARG A 182 2.33 17.34 -13.86
N VAL A 183 2.76 16.50 -12.93
CA VAL A 183 4.03 16.67 -12.25
C VAL A 183 5.15 16.57 -13.27
N ASP A 184 5.95 17.62 -13.38
CA ASP A 184 7.23 17.57 -14.07
C ASP A 184 8.24 16.82 -13.21
N TRP A 185 8.47 15.56 -13.57
CA TRP A 185 9.41 14.70 -12.84
C TRP A 185 10.86 15.06 -13.09
N TYR A 186 11.18 15.63 -14.26
CA TYR A 186 12.55 16.01 -14.59
C TYR A 186 12.99 17.22 -13.77
N ALA A 187 12.17 18.27 -13.75
CA ALA A 187 12.44 19.45 -12.93
C ALA A 187 12.53 19.11 -11.44
N ARG A 188 11.69 18.16 -10.98
CA ARG A 188 11.73 17.68 -9.60
C ARG A 188 12.99 16.89 -9.29
N ASP A 189 13.42 16.00 -10.19
CA ASP A 189 14.67 15.24 -10.00
C ASP A 189 15.89 16.17 -9.96
N GLU A 190 15.90 17.23 -10.77
CA GLU A 190 16.96 18.22 -10.74
C GLU A 190 17.04 18.95 -9.39
N ILE A 191 15.91 19.48 -8.90
CA ILE A 191 15.86 20.18 -7.60
C ILE A 191 16.31 19.25 -6.47
N LEU A 192 15.80 18.01 -6.45
CA LEU A 192 16.16 17.04 -5.43
C LEU A 192 17.63 16.65 -5.47
N SER A 193 18.21 16.52 -6.67
CA SER A 193 19.63 16.24 -6.83
C SER A 193 20.51 17.35 -6.22
N GLN A 194 20.11 18.61 -6.39
CA GLN A 194 20.81 19.76 -5.81
C GLN A 194 20.67 19.80 -4.29
N GLU A 195 19.48 19.53 -3.75
CA GLU A 195 19.25 19.41 -2.32
C GLU A 195 20.09 18.28 -1.69
N LEU A 196 20.21 17.13 -2.38
CA LEU A 196 21.04 16.01 -1.93
C LEU A 196 22.53 16.37 -1.88
N ILE A 197 23.04 17.06 -2.90
CA ILE A 197 24.43 17.54 -2.93
C ILE A 197 24.70 18.53 -1.78
N ALA A 198 23.75 19.45 -1.54
CA ALA A 198 23.85 20.39 -0.44
C ALA A 198 23.82 19.67 0.93
N ALA A 199 22.95 18.67 1.08
CA ALA A 199 22.86 17.85 2.28
C ALA A 199 24.15 17.06 2.53
N LYS A 200 24.75 16.46 1.50
CA LYS A 200 26.05 15.77 1.61
C LYS A 200 27.16 16.73 2.02
N THR A 201 27.26 17.87 1.35
CA THR A 201 28.24 18.91 1.68
C THR A 201 28.10 19.39 3.13
N ALA A 202 26.88 19.52 3.64
CA ALA A 202 26.64 19.89 5.02
C ALA A 202 27.10 18.80 6.01
N LEU A 203 26.90 17.52 5.69
CA LEU A 203 27.33 16.38 6.50
C LEU A 203 28.86 16.18 6.51
N ASP A 204 29.53 16.62 5.46
CA ASP A 204 30.99 16.51 5.32
C ASP A 204 31.77 17.62 6.01
N ARG A 205 31.08 18.62 6.58
CA ARG A 205 31.75 19.72 7.31
C ARG A 205 32.44 19.18 8.56
N VAL A 206 33.78 19.19 8.52
CA VAL A 206 34.71 18.64 9.54
C VAL A 206 34.61 19.31 10.92
N LEU A 207 34.03 20.51 11.01
CA LEU A 207 33.94 21.24 12.28
C LEU A 207 33.05 20.57 13.32
N GLU A 208 32.01 19.86 12.88
CA GLU A 208 31.05 19.19 13.74
C GLU A 208 31.37 17.71 13.93
N LYS A 209 30.76 17.08 14.94
CA LYS A 209 30.89 15.64 15.15
C LYS A 209 30.37 14.88 13.92
N PRO A 210 31.14 13.95 13.34
CA PRO A 210 30.73 13.15 12.21
C PRO A 210 29.40 12.44 12.44
N ILE A 211 28.45 12.66 11.53
CA ILE A 211 27.21 11.91 11.43
C ILE A 211 27.34 10.98 10.23
N LYS A 212 27.02 9.69 10.41
CA LYS A 212 27.07 8.71 9.31
C LYS A 212 26.11 9.11 8.20
N VAL A 213 26.61 9.20 6.98
CA VAL A 213 25.77 9.48 5.82
C VAL A 213 25.00 8.22 5.47
N THR A 214 23.73 8.17 5.90
CA THR A 214 22.81 7.10 5.55
C THR A 214 21.71 7.62 4.64
N LYS A 215 21.04 6.71 3.92
CA LYS A 215 19.88 7.07 3.08
C LYS A 215 18.85 7.85 3.87
N THR A 216 18.54 7.41 5.09
CA THR A 216 17.59 8.08 5.98
C THR A 216 18.06 9.49 6.36
N GLU A 217 19.35 9.66 6.62
CA GLU A 217 19.91 10.93 7.06
C GLU A 217 19.98 11.97 5.93
N LEU A 218 20.25 11.52 4.70
CA LEU A 218 20.13 12.35 3.49
C LEU A 218 18.67 12.76 3.27
N LEU A 219 17.73 11.80 3.29
CA LEU A 219 16.31 12.08 3.05
C LEU A 219 15.70 13.02 4.09
N ARG A 220 16.18 13.03 5.34
CA ARG A 220 15.73 13.98 6.37
C ARG A 220 16.07 15.44 6.06
N ARG A 221 17.05 15.70 5.20
CA ARG A 221 17.55 17.05 4.86
C ARG A 221 16.96 17.60 3.56
N VAL A 222 16.07 16.85 2.92
CA VAL A 222 15.50 17.15 1.60
C VAL A 222 13.99 17.41 1.76
N THR A 223 13.45 18.31 0.95
CA THR A 223 12.06 18.77 1.09
C THR A 223 11.01 17.72 0.72
N ASP A 224 11.25 16.89 -0.31
CA ASP A 224 10.33 15.83 -0.78
C ASP A 224 10.87 14.41 -0.55
N SER A 225 11.21 14.11 0.71
CA SER A 225 11.69 12.79 1.13
C SER A 225 10.72 11.64 0.80
N PHE A 226 9.41 11.90 0.87
CA PHE A 226 8.36 10.93 0.55
C PHE A 226 8.23 10.67 -0.96
N GLY A 227 8.47 11.68 -1.81
CA GLY A 227 8.46 11.56 -3.26
C GLY A 227 9.51 10.57 -3.76
N ILE A 228 10.73 10.66 -3.21
CA ILE A 228 11.85 9.76 -3.51
C ILE A 228 11.53 8.31 -3.12
N ALA A 229 11.00 8.12 -1.91
CA ALA A 229 10.67 6.77 -1.41
C ALA A 229 9.56 6.10 -2.23
N ARG A 230 8.57 6.86 -2.73
CA ARG A 230 7.42 6.33 -3.47
C ARG A 230 7.67 6.15 -4.95
N ASN A 231 8.50 6.99 -5.57
CA ASN A 231 8.69 7.01 -7.02
C ASN A 231 10.18 7.01 -7.43
N PRO A 232 11.01 6.07 -6.94
CA PRO A 232 12.44 6.07 -7.23
C PRO A 232 12.72 5.95 -8.74
N GLY A 233 11.92 5.16 -9.48
CA GLY A 233 12.07 5.02 -10.93
C GLY A 233 11.73 6.25 -11.76
N ARG A 234 11.19 7.32 -11.15
CA ARG A 234 10.94 8.61 -11.82
C ARG A 234 11.97 9.69 -11.45
N LEU A 235 12.90 9.36 -10.56
CA LEU A 235 13.91 10.24 -10.02
C LEU A 235 15.29 9.57 -10.14
N PRO A 236 15.72 9.17 -11.36
CA PRO A 236 16.93 8.38 -11.56
C PRO A 236 18.17 9.07 -11.01
N ARG A 237 18.34 10.38 -11.25
CA ARG A 237 19.54 11.13 -10.83
C ARG A 237 19.63 11.20 -9.31
N SER A 238 18.52 11.57 -8.64
CA SER A 238 18.48 11.62 -7.18
C SER A 238 18.72 10.23 -6.56
N ASN A 239 18.20 9.18 -7.18
CA ASN A 239 18.38 7.83 -6.68
C ASN A 239 19.83 7.35 -6.81
N GLU A 240 20.50 7.64 -7.93
CA GLU A 240 21.93 7.39 -8.13
C GLU A 240 22.79 8.12 -7.08
N LEU A 241 22.54 9.41 -6.87
CA LEU A 241 23.27 10.20 -5.86
C LEU A 241 23.10 9.64 -4.44
N ILE A 242 21.90 9.16 -4.08
CA ILE A 242 21.70 8.52 -2.78
C ILE A 242 22.57 7.28 -2.65
N HIS A 243 22.68 6.46 -3.70
CA HIS A 243 23.52 5.27 -3.66
C HIS A 243 25.01 5.62 -3.57
N GLU A 244 25.45 6.67 -4.25
CA GLU A 244 26.83 7.17 -4.21
C GLU A 244 27.19 7.78 -2.85
N PHE A 245 26.28 8.53 -2.23
CA PHE A 245 26.56 9.26 -1.00
C PHE A 245 26.48 8.44 0.28
N VAL A 246 25.82 7.27 0.25
CA VAL A 246 25.68 6.43 1.44
C VAL A 246 27.02 5.84 1.83
N GLU A 247 27.46 6.17 3.04
CA GLU A 247 28.71 5.66 3.60
C GLU A 247 28.57 4.21 4.08
N SER A 248 29.62 3.44 3.84
CA SER A 248 29.80 2.14 4.49
C SER A 248 30.05 2.31 6.00
N ASP A 249 29.89 1.25 6.78
CA ASP A 249 30.28 1.28 8.21
C ASP A 249 31.79 1.54 8.37
N HIS A 250 32.59 1.02 7.44
CA HIS A 250 34.04 1.16 7.42
C HIS A 250 34.46 2.62 7.25
N ASP A 251 33.99 3.28 6.18
CA ASP A 251 34.41 4.64 5.83
C ASP A 251 33.95 5.64 6.89
N PHE A 252 32.76 5.43 7.45
CA PHE A 252 32.28 6.23 8.58
C PHE A 252 33.17 6.07 9.81
N GLN A 253 33.61 4.86 10.13
CA GLN A 253 34.51 4.62 11.26
C GLN A 253 35.86 5.31 11.07
N LEU A 254 36.47 5.22 9.88
CA LEU A 254 37.71 5.94 9.56
C LEU A 254 37.53 7.45 9.73
N ARG A 255 36.48 8.04 9.14
CA ARG A 255 36.21 9.48 9.25
C ARG A 255 36.00 9.91 10.70
N ASN A 256 35.28 9.10 11.48
CA ASN A 256 35.03 9.37 12.90
C ASN A 256 36.31 9.23 13.73
N LEU A 257 37.18 8.26 13.44
CA LEU A 257 38.50 8.12 14.06
C LEU A 257 39.37 9.35 13.81
N HIS A 258 39.53 9.77 12.55
CA HIS A 258 40.27 10.99 12.21
C HIS A 258 39.76 12.21 12.99
N TRP A 259 38.43 12.38 13.06
CA TRP A 259 37.84 13.52 13.76
C TRP A 259 38.10 13.47 15.28
N VAL A 260 37.87 12.33 15.93
CA VAL A 260 38.05 12.20 17.38
C VAL A 260 39.52 12.37 17.75
N LEU A 261 40.42 11.68 17.05
CA LEU A 261 41.86 11.73 17.33
C LEU A 261 42.46 13.11 17.06
N GLY A 262 41.98 13.83 16.03
CA GLY A 262 42.39 15.20 15.76
C GLY A 262 41.87 16.24 16.77
N LYS A 263 40.82 15.90 17.55
CA LYS A 263 40.24 16.79 18.58
C LYS A 263 40.66 16.44 20.00
N ARG A 264 41.12 15.21 20.25
CA ARG A 264 41.38 14.67 21.59
C ARG A 264 42.83 14.21 21.74
N SER A 265 43.70 15.15 22.08
CA SER A 265 45.10 14.86 22.43
C SER A 265 45.25 14.03 23.70
N ASP A 266 44.23 13.98 24.56
CA ASP A 266 44.22 13.14 25.77
C ASP A 266 44.24 11.63 25.48
N LEU A 267 44.01 11.23 24.23
CA LEU A 267 44.02 9.84 23.80
C LEU A 267 45.39 9.35 23.34
N ILE A 268 46.40 10.22 23.27
CA ILE A 268 47.77 9.85 22.89
C ILE A 268 48.31 8.81 23.88
N GLY A 269 48.86 7.71 23.36
CA GLY A 269 49.40 6.60 24.17
C GLY A 269 48.36 5.71 24.85
N CYS A 270 47.06 5.98 24.69
CA CYS A 270 46.01 5.11 25.22
C CYS A 270 45.92 3.79 24.45
N ALA A 271 45.48 2.73 25.13
CA ALA A 271 45.18 1.45 24.50
C ALA A 271 44.05 1.59 23.45
N LEU A 272 44.11 0.79 22.38
CA LEU A 272 43.14 0.79 21.28
C LEU A 272 41.67 0.70 21.77
N SER A 273 41.42 -0.11 22.80
CA SER A 273 40.08 -0.26 23.38
C SER A 273 39.52 1.02 24.03
N VAL A 274 40.38 1.94 24.49
CA VAL A 274 40.00 3.25 25.02
C VAL A 274 39.64 4.18 23.86
N ILE A 275 40.46 4.19 22.81
CA ILE A 275 40.27 5.00 21.60
C ILE A 275 38.94 4.64 20.93
N LEU A 276 38.69 3.35 20.69
CA LEU A 276 37.45 2.88 20.06
C LEU A 276 36.21 3.27 20.86
N ARG A 277 36.27 3.18 22.20
CA ARG A 277 35.18 3.63 23.09
C ARG A 277 34.98 5.15 23.03
N ALA A 278 36.05 5.94 23.00
CA ALA A 278 35.98 7.39 22.84
C ALA A 278 35.33 7.78 21.50
N CYS A 279 35.56 6.98 20.46
CA CYS A 279 34.92 7.13 19.16
C CYS A 279 33.47 6.59 19.12
N GLY A 280 33.02 5.89 20.14
CA GLY A 280 31.70 5.24 20.16
C GLY A 280 31.59 4.02 19.24
N ILE A 281 32.71 3.42 18.84
CA ILE A 281 32.78 2.24 17.97
C ILE A 281 32.61 0.98 18.84
N ARG A 282 31.50 0.26 18.65
CA ARG A 282 31.22 -1.00 19.36
C ARG A 282 31.55 -2.25 18.53
N VAL A 283 31.32 -2.17 17.23
CA VAL A 283 31.61 -3.25 16.27
C VAL A 283 32.65 -2.70 15.32
N ILE A 284 33.87 -3.20 15.43
CA ILE A 284 35.00 -2.75 14.63
C ILE A 284 34.82 -3.24 13.19
N LYS A 285 34.91 -2.32 12.24
CA LYS A 285 34.92 -2.59 10.80
C LYS A 285 36.22 -2.18 10.11
N VAL A 286 37.04 -1.40 10.80
CA VAL A 286 38.38 -0.99 10.39
C VAL A 286 39.43 -1.98 10.92
N THR A 287 40.56 -2.07 10.24
CA THR A 287 41.70 -2.90 10.66
C THR A 287 42.57 -2.17 11.68
N GLU A 288 43.32 -2.90 12.51
CA GLU A 288 44.26 -2.30 13.47
C GLU A 288 45.31 -1.43 12.76
N TYR A 289 45.80 -1.89 11.61
CA TYR A 289 46.75 -1.14 10.77
C TYR A 289 46.22 0.23 10.36
N GLU A 290 44.94 0.32 9.96
CA GLU A 290 44.33 1.60 9.60
C GLU A 290 44.24 2.55 10.79
N VAL A 291 43.92 2.04 11.98
CA VAL A 291 43.90 2.88 13.19
C VAL A 291 45.30 3.39 13.53
N GLU A 292 46.31 2.50 13.47
CA GLU A 292 47.70 2.88 13.71
C GLU A 292 48.21 3.89 12.67
N ALA A 293 47.86 3.72 11.40
CA ALA A 293 48.21 4.67 10.35
C ALA A 293 47.67 6.07 10.65
N ILE A 294 46.41 6.19 11.08
CA ILE A 294 45.79 7.47 11.46
C ILE A 294 46.48 8.07 12.68
N MET A 295 46.77 7.25 13.70
CA MET A 295 47.49 7.71 14.89
C MET A 295 48.89 8.24 14.54
N ASN A 296 49.61 7.54 13.67
CA ASN A 296 50.95 7.93 13.22
C ASN A 296 50.92 9.18 12.33
N GLU A 297 49.85 9.37 11.54
CA GLU A 297 49.65 10.58 10.75
C GLU A 297 49.40 11.81 11.64
N LEU A 298 48.52 11.67 12.63
CA LEU A 298 48.08 12.80 13.47
C LEU A 298 49.03 13.14 14.61
N TRP A 299 49.76 12.16 15.16
CA TRP A 299 50.58 12.31 16.37
C TRP A 299 52.05 11.97 16.14
N LYS A 300 52.53 12.12 14.90
CA LYS A 300 53.89 11.78 14.49
C LYS A 300 54.97 12.38 15.40
N ASP A 301 54.76 13.60 15.89
CA ASP A 301 55.72 14.33 16.72
C ASP A 301 55.63 13.97 18.22
N ASP A 302 54.44 13.64 18.72
CA ASP A 302 54.20 13.33 20.14
C ASP A 302 54.68 11.93 20.53
N TRP A 303 54.68 10.99 19.57
CA TRP A 303 55.15 9.61 19.81
C TRP A 303 56.67 9.54 20.03
N HIS A 304 57.45 10.37 19.34
CA HIS A 304 58.90 10.43 19.51
C HIS A 304 59.32 11.07 20.84
N ALA A 305 58.50 11.98 21.38
CA ALA A 305 58.72 12.63 22.67
C ALA A 305 58.44 11.71 23.88
N LEU A 306 57.54 10.71 23.75
CA LEU A 306 57.22 9.76 24.82
C LEU A 306 58.20 8.58 24.95
N LYS A 307 59.09 8.40 23.96
CA LYS A 307 60.10 7.33 23.92
C LYS A 307 61.54 7.81 24.21
N SER A 308 61.74 9.11 24.44
CA SER A 308 63.02 9.71 24.86
C SER A 308 63.02 9.98 26.35
#